data_AF-A0AAW2XMN1-F1
#
_entry.id   AF-A0AAW2XMN1-F1
#
_cell.length_a   1.000
_cell.length_b   1.000
_cell.length_c   1.000
_cell.angle_alpha   90.00
_cell.angle_beta   90.00
_cell.angle_gamma   90.00
#
_symmetry.space_group_name_H-M   'P 1'
#
loop_
_entity.id
_entity.type
_entity.pdbx_description
1 polymer ?
#
loop_
_entity_poly.entity_id
_entity_poly.type
_entity_poly.pdbx_seq_one_letter_code
_entity_poly.pdbx_strand_id
1 'polypeptide(L)'
;MISEVYRTFVEITKDIKGAKVENHKFCVSLHYRNVDENSWPLIAQYVHDILKDYPRLRLTHGRKVLEVRPVIDWDKGRAVEFLLESL
;
A
#
# COMPACT_ATOMS: atom_id res chain seq x y z
N MET A 1 -0.75 -12.80 -2.14
CA MET A 1 -0.21 -11.70 -1.29
C MET A 1 -0.62 -10.31 -1.80
N ILE A 2 0.08 -9.64 -2.73
CA ILE A 2 -0.33 -8.26 -3.14
C ILE A 2 -1.72 -8.22 -3.77
N SER A 3 -2.03 -9.13 -4.70
CA SER A 3 -3.36 -9.22 -5.33
C SER A 3 -4.49 -9.54 -4.33
N GLU A 4 -4.15 -10.21 -3.23
CA GLU A 4 -5.08 -10.57 -2.17
C GLU A 4 -5.35 -9.38 -1.27
N VAL A 5 -4.30 -8.68 -0.82
CA VAL A 5 -4.41 -7.40 -0.09
C VAL A 5 -5.21 -6.39 -0.91
N TYR A 6 -4.98 -6.32 -2.23
CA TYR A 6 -5.77 -5.47 -3.11
C TYR A 6 -7.27 -5.80 -3.05
N ARG A 7 -7.64 -7.08 -3.20
CA ARG A 7 -9.05 -7.50 -3.13
C ARG A 7 -9.67 -7.19 -1.77
N THR A 8 -8.93 -7.46 -0.70
CA THR A 8 -9.38 -7.12 0.66
C THR A 8 -9.61 -5.63 0.78
N PHE A 9 -8.66 -4.78 0.36
CA PHE A 9 -8.78 -3.32 0.40
C PHE A 9 -9.99 -2.81 -0.38
N VAL A 10 -10.24 -3.35 -1.57
CA VAL A 10 -11.43 -3.01 -2.37
C VAL A 10 -12.71 -3.34 -1.59
N GLU A 11 -12.76 -4.52 -0.95
CA GLU A 11 -13.94 -4.94 -0.19
C GLU A 11 -14.18 -4.09 1.06
N ILE A 12 -13.16 -3.84 1.89
CA ILE A 12 -13.31 -3.09 3.14
C ILE A 12 -13.57 -1.59 2.94
N THR A 13 -13.22 -1.06 1.76
CA THR A 13 -13.40 0.36 1.43
C THR A 13 -14.55 0.62 0.47
N LYS A 14 -15.32 -0.42 0.08
CA LYS A 14 -16.44 -0.29 -0.87
C LYS A 14 -17.49 0.73 -0.42
N ASP A 15 -17.73 0.84 0.89
CA ASP A 15 -18.73 1.73 1.47
C ASP A 15 -18.14 3.11 1.87
N ILE A 16 -16.82 3.29 1.72
CA ILE A 16 -16.15 4.54 2.06
C ILE A 16 -16.08 5.43 0.81
N LYS A 17 -17.02 6.38 0.74
CA LYS A 17 -17.10 7.32 -0.38
C LYS A 17 -15.78 8.10 -0.54
N GLY A 18 -15.24 8.07 -1.76
CA GLY A 18 -14.01 8.78 -2.11
C GLY A 18 -12.71 8.00 -1.88
N ALA A 19 -12.77 6.81 -1.29
CA ALA A 19 -11.62 5.90 -1.20
C ALA A 19 -11.33 5.31 -2.59
N LYS A 20 -10.05 5.19 -2.93
CA LYS A 20 -9.62 4.57 -4.20
C LYS A 20 -8.45 3.63 -3.95
N VAL A 21 -8.57 2.39 -4.41
CA VAL A 21 -7.51 1.38 -4.34
C VAL A 21 -6.88 1.21 -5.71
N GLU A 22 -5.57 1.37 -5.79
CA GLU A 22 -4.77 1.16 -7.00
C GLU A 22 -3.89 -0.07 -6.84
N ASN A 23 -3.85 -0.91 -7.87
CA ASN A 23 -3.04 -2.11 -7.91
C ASN A 23 -1.83 -1.89 -8.82
N HIS A 24 -0.63 -1.91 -8.23
CA HIS A 24 0.63 -1.94 -8.96
C HIS A 24 1.22 -3.34 -8.90
N LYS A 25 2.14 -3.66 -9.82
CA LYS A 25 2.76 -5.00 -9.94
C LYS A 25 3.35 -5.51 -8.62
N PHE A 26 3.88 -4.62 -7.78
CA PHE A 26 4.53 -4.96 -6.50
C PHE A 26 3.99 -4.14 -5.31
N CYS A 27 2.90 -3.39 -5.47
CA CYS A 27 2.42 -2.49 -4.41
C CYS A 27 0.91 -2.28 -4.54
N VAL A 28 0.22 -2.09 -3.42
CA VAL A 28 -1.16 -1.62 -3.39
C VAL A 28 -1.18 -0.22 -2.79
N SER A 29 -1.91 0.70 -3.39
CA SER A 29 -2.03 2.08 -2.91
C SER A 29 -3.48 2.38 -2.58
N LEU A 30 -3.76 2.75 -1.32
CA LEU A 30 -5.07 3.19 -0.86
C LEU A 30 -5.08 4.71 -0.70
N HIS A 31 -5.75 5.38 -1.62
CA HIS A 31 -5.91 6.84 -1.63
C HIS A 31 -7.14 7.23 -0.83
N TYR A 32 -6.95 8.12 0.14
CA TYR A 32 -8.01 8.63 1.01
C TYR A 32 -8.14 10.16 0.90
N ARG A 33 -7.63 10.75 -0.19
CA ARG A 33 -7.62 12.20 -0.40
C ARG A 33 -9.01 12.83 -0.40
N ASN A 34 -9.98 12.11 -0.96
CA ASN A 34 -11.36 12.56 -1.12
C ASN A 34 -12.31 11.90 -0.11
N VAL A 35 -11.76 11.22 0.90
CA VAL A 35 -12.53 10.58 1.97
C VAL A 35 -12.78 11.60 3.07
N ASP A 36 -13.97 11.54 3.67
CA ASP A 36 -14.33 12.31 4.86
C ASP A 36 -13.31 12.10 6.00
N GLU A 37 -12.88 13.18 6.65
CA GLU A 37 -11.80 13.14 7.65
C GLU A 37 -12.15 12.26 8.85
N ASN A 38 -13.44 12.11 9.18
CA ASN A 38 -13.89 11.22 10.26
C ASN A 38 -13.67 9.73 9.93
N SER A 39 -13.53 9.39 8.64
CA SER A 39 -13.27 8.01 8.20
C SER A 39 -11.78 7.70 8.07
N TRP A 40 -10.87 8.67 8.23
CA TRP A 40 -9.43 8.42 8.12
C TRP A 40 -8.89 7.45 9.19
N PRO A 41 -9.27 7.56 10.48
CA PRO A 41 -8.83 6.61 11.49
C PRO A 41 -9.29 5.17 11.18
N LEU A 42 -10.51 5.02 10.66
CA LEU A 42 -11.06 3.72 10.26
C LEU A 42 -10.24 3.08 9.14
N ILE A 43 -9.89 3.87 8.11
CA ILE A 43 -9.02 3.40 7.01
C ILE A 43 -7.66 2.95 7.56
N ALA A 44 -7.03 3.76 8.41
CA ALA A 44 -5.73 3.45 8.97
C ALA A 44 -5.78 2.15 9.80
N GLN A 45 -6.84 1.97 10.60
CA GLN A 45 -7.06 0.78 11.39
C GLN A 45 -7.20 -0.47 10.52
N TYR A 46 -8.03 -0.42 9.47
CA TYR A 46 -8.19 -1.57 8.59
C TYR A 46 -6.89 -1.97 7.89
N VAL A 47 -6.12 -1.01 7.40
CA VAL A 47 -4.82 -1.29 6.77
C VAL A 47 -3.87 -1.92 7.78
N HIS A 48 -3.84 -1.41 9.02
CA HIS A 48 -3.01 -1.95 10.07
C HIS A 48 -3.40 -3.39 10.45
N ASP A 49 -4.70 -3.66 10.59
CA ASP A 49 -5.19 -5.00 10.95
C ASP A 49 -4.90 -6.03 9.87
N ILE A 50 -5.10 -5.68 8.60
CA ILE A 50 -4.75 -6.56 7.48
C ILE A 50 -3.26 -6.88 7.48
N LEU A 51 -2.40 -5.88 7.73
CA LEU A 51 -0.95 -6.08 7.71
C LEU A 51 -0.41 -7.00 8.81
N LYS A 52 -1.16 -7.22 9.90
CA LYS A 52 -0.77 -8.18 10.96
C LYS A 52 -0.61 -9.60 10.41
N ASP A 53 -1.42 -9.96 9.41
CA ASP A 53 -1.37 -11.27 8.76
C ASP A 53 -0.26 -11.39 7.70
N TYR A 54 0.40 -10.27 7.35
CA TYR A 54 1.42 -10.20 6.31
C TYR A 54 2.74 -9.58 6.80
N PRO A 55 3.54 -10.30 7.61
CA PRO A 55 4.80 -9.78 8.16
C PRO A 55 5.87 -9.45 7.11
N ARG A 56 5.71 -9.93 5.87
CA ARG A 56 6.59 -9.62 4.73
C ARG A 56 6.16 -8.38 3.94
N LEU A 57 5.10 -7.70 4.36
CA LEU A 57 4.64 -6.45 3.80
C LEU A 57 4.94 -5.31 4.78
N ARG A 58 5.22 -4.12 4.25
CA ARG A 58 5.32 -2.88 5.04
C ARG A 58 4.32 -1.86 4.55
N LEU A 59 3.84 -1.06 5.50
CA LEU A 59 3.10 0.16 5.24
C LEU A 59 4.07 1.32 5.01
N THR A 60 3.84 2.11 3.97
CA THR A 60 4.47 3.42 3.77
C THR A 60 3.41 4.49 3.63
N HIS A 61 3.66 5.65 4.23
CA HIS A 61 2.75 6.79 4.20
C HIS A 61 3.19 7.77 3.11
N GLY A 62 2.29 8.06 2.18
CA GLY A 62 2.43 9.16 1.24
C GLY A 62 1.44 10.28 1.56
N ARG A 63 1.42 11.32 0.72
CA ARG A 63 0.50 12.47 0.92
C ARG A 63 -0.95 12.07 0.61
N LYS A 64 -1.71 11.77 1.66
CA LYS A 64 -3.10 11.28 1.62
C LYS A 64 -3.23 9.94 0.87
N VAL A 65 -2.23 9.07 1.02
CA VAL A 65 -2.21 7.70 0.47
C VAL A 65 -1.47 6.76 1.43
N LEU A 66 -1.98 5.54 1.58
CA LEU A 66 -1.35 4.44 2.29
C LEU A 66 -0.86 3.41 1.28
N GLU A 67 0.42 3.11 1.26
CA GLU A 67 1.03 2.18 0.31
C GLU A 67 1.48 0.90 1.03
N VAL A 68 1.07 -0.25 0.52
CA VAL A 68 1.50 -1.57 1.00
C VAL A 68 2.42 -2.20 -0.02
N ARG A 69 3.65 -2.50 0.39
CA ARG A 69 4.67 -3.09 -0.47
C ARG A 69 5.47 -4.19 0.23
N PRO A 70 6.07 -5.13 -0.51
CA PRO A 70 6.98 -6.12 0.04
C PRO A 70 8.15 -5.46 0.77
N VAL A 71 8.58 -6.12 1.86
CA VAL A 71 9.86 -5.82 2.51
C VAL A 71 10.96 -6.38 1.61
N ILE A 72 11.55 -5.51 0.81
CA ILE A 72 12.71 -5.79 -0.01
C ILE A 72 13.79 -4.77 0.30
N ASP A 73 15.02 -5.25 0.40
CA ASP A 73 16.20 -4.41 0.57
C ASP A 73 16.69 -3.96 -0.81
N TRP A 74 15.86 -3.14 -1.46
CA TRP A 74 16.09 -2.61 -2.80
C TRP A 74 15.73 -1.13 -2.82
N ASP A 75 16.70 -0.31 -3.19
CA ASP A 75 16.58 1.13 -3.27
C ASP A 75 17.15 1.66 -4.60
N LYS A 76 17.06 2.99 -4.81
CA LYS A 76 17.53 3.61 -6.05
C LYS A 76 19.05 3.50 -6.23
N GLY A 77 19.83 3.50 -5.16
CA GLY A 77 21.28 3.33 -5.19
C GLY A 77 21.63 1.91 -5.63
N ARG A 78 21.04 0.90 -5.00
CA ARG A 78 21.20 -0.51 -5.40
C ARG A 78 20.77 -0.76 -6.85
N ALA A 79 19.73 -0.09 -7.31
CA ALA A 79 19.32 -0.17 -8.71
C ALA A 79 20.38 0.37 -9.67
N VAL A 80 21.05 1.48 -9.32
CA VAL A 80 22.14 2.04 -10.12
C VAL A 80 23.37 1.14 -10.08
N GLU A 81 23.75 0.63 -8.91
CA GLU A 81 24.86 -0.33 -8.74
C GLU A 81 24.64 -1.58 -9.60
N PHE A 82 23.45 -2.17 -9.53
CA PHE A 82 23.07 -3.32 -10.34
C PHE A 82 23.21 -3.07 -11.85
N LEU A 83 22.79 -1.88 -12.31
CA LEU A 83 22.91 -1.52 -13.72
C LEU A 83 24.37 -1.37 -14.15
N LEU A 84 25.24 -0.84 -13.27
CA LEU A 84 26.67 -0.70 -13.53
C LEU A 84 27.38 -2.06 -13.57
N GLU A 85 26.99 -3.01 -12.72
CA GLU A 85 27.56 -4.36 -12.69
C GLU A 85 27.10 -5.25 -13.85
N SER A 86 25.98 -4.91 -14.49
CA SER A 86 25.38 -5.69 -15.59
C SER A 86 25.84 -5.25 -16.99
N LEU A 87 26.75 -4.27 -17.06
CA LEU A 87 27.37 -3.73 -18.28
C LEU A 87 28.73 -4.39 -18.55
#